data_AF-A0A8H3CSL7-F1
#
_entry.id   AF-A0A8H3CSL7-F1
#
_cell.length_a   1.000
_cell.length_b   1.000
_cell.length_c   1.000
_cell.angle_alpha   90.00
_cell.angle_beta   90.00
_cell.angle_gamma   90.00
#
_symmetry.space_group_name_H-M   'P 1'
#
loop_
_entity.id
_entity.type
_entity.pdbx_description
1 polymer ?
#
loop_
_entity_poly.entity_id
_entity_poly.type
_entity_poly.pdbx_seq_one_letter_code
_entity_poly.pdbx_strand_id
1 'polypeptide(L)'
;MAVFGSRPFRAQTTTADNIGRTLKRHPSYFGLPFVLLMVAGSFALSTFTQTRYDLHEKKVSQAPRSQHSRVPFLACRIGIFLLAGLSYLAFLHSKANDDPNPFGHLASHCAHTSPIPSLTFFERQSALAHVLKDQQLGAYITEPGPSATYFANISLADWKLSERVFLLIVTPDAHVHVLAPKFERDRARLLQIPSREKIKFILWAEEENPYDVLFRTLGRNGSGGIALDQGLRLFVAEGLKRAAGDGVRVDMAPPSVRALREQKGPEEIALMQCANEVTLLAIRAVRERMYIGIRESQVKQLMSLALSSAGLQNTFALVQFGENAALPHGSGSDRTLRAQDMVLIDTGGSLHDYQSDVTRTFALPDSVITDDHVRIWETVSKVQAFAMSVARQGIEAHRVDQAARVYMNSEQPGMAQYFSHRLGHGIGLEGHEAPYLRSGADNTHKLETGNAMSDEPGIYILGQVGVRLEDCFYIGKDGNPVLFTTGVGGFARSLWDP
;
A
#
# COMPACT_ATOMS: atom_id res chain seq x y z
N MET A 1 -21.17 34.13 49.27
CA MET A 1 -22.50 33.54 49.07
C MET A 1 -22.34 32.25 48.28
N ALA A 2 -22.58 31.11 48.92
CA ALA A 2 -22.61 29.80 48.29
C ALA A 2 -23.99 29.57 47.66
N VAL A 3 -24.06 29.13 46.39
CA VAL A 3 -25.22 28.42 45.83
C VAL A 3 -24.76 27.50 44.68
N PHE A 4 -24.75 26.21 44.99
CA PHE A 4 -24.97 25.00 44.16
C PHE A 4 -24.44 24.89 42.72
N GLY A 5 -23.55 23.90 42.53
CA GLY A 5 -23.23 23.31 41.24
C GLY A 5 -24.22 22.21 40.85
N SER A 6 -24.66 22.23 39.58
CA SER A 6 -25.39 21.15 38.92
C SER A 6 -24.47 20.47 37.90
N ARG A 7 -24.24 19.16 38.07
CA ARG A 7 -23.54 18.32 37.06
C ARG A 7 -24.44 18.14 35.82
N PRO A 8 -23.89 18.15 34.58
CA PRO A 8 -24.66 17.78 33.40
C PRO A 8 -24.88 16.27 33.35
N PHE A 9 -26.12 15.89 33.03
CA PHE A 9 -26.58 14.52 32.86
C PHE A 9 -25.95 13.92 31.59
N ARG A 10 -25.23 12.80 31.72
CA ARG A 10 -24.65 12.06 30.59
C ARG A 10 -25.77 11.26 29.93
N ALA A 11 -26.19 11.63 28.73
CA ALA A 11 -27.14 10.86 27.95
C ALA A 11 -26.52 9.50 27.58
N GLN A 12 -27.01 8.43 28.20
CA GLN A 12 -26.76 7.07 27.73
C GLN A 12 -27.61 6.86 26.47
N THR A 13 -26.95 6.61 25.35
CA THR A 13 -27.59 6.13 24.13
C THR A 13 -28.31 4.82 24.45
N THR A 14 -29.64 4.86 24.42
CA THR A 14 -30.48 3.70 24.66
C THR A 14 -30.30 2.67 23.56
N THR A 15 -30.37 1.39 23.93
CA THR A 15 -30.39 0.19 23.07
C THR A 15 -31.33 0.29 21.85
N ALA A 16 -32.34 1.15 21.89
CA ALA A 16 -33.24 1.44 20.78
C ALA A 16 -32.56 2.06 19.54
N ASP A 17 -31.55 2.91 19.71
CA ASP A 17 -30.85 3.57 18.59
C ASP A 17 -29.95 2.61 17.81
N ASN A 18 -29.40 1.60 18.49
CA ASN A 18 -28.63 0.54 17.84
C ASN A 18 -29.54 -0.42 17.07
N ILE A 19 -30.74 -0.71 17.57
CA ILE A 19 -31.72 -1.56 16.88
C ILE A 19 -32.20 -0.87 15.59
N GLY A 20 -32.44 0.43 15.61
CA GLY A 20 -32.83 1.21 14.42
C GLY A 20 -31.78 1.24 13.30
N ARG A 21 -30.48 1.23 13.65
CA ARG A 21 -29.38 1.19 12.67
C ARG A 21 -29.18 -0.21 12.08
N THR A 22 -29.38 -1.26 12.88
CA THR A 22 -29.34 -2.64 12.40
C THR A 22 -30.52 -2.96 11.47
N LEU A 23 -31.71 -2.42 11.75
CA LEU A 23 -32.92 -2.56 10.91
C LEU A 23 -32.76 -1.97 9.50
N LYS A 24 -31.93 -0.93 9.33
CA LYS A 24 -31.64 -0.34 8.01
C LYS A 24 -30.60 -1.11 7.20
N ARG A 25 -29.73 -1.90 7.84
CA ARG A 25 -28.63 -2.61 7.17
C ARG A 25 -29.02 -3.94 6.56
N HIS A 26 -30.06 -4.60 7.07
CA HIS A 26 -30.46 -5.89 6.53
C HIS A 26 -31.99 -6.14 6.59
N PRO A 27 -32.75 -5.71 5.57
CA PRO A 27 -34.22 -5.86 5.53
C PRO A 27 -34.69 -7.32 5.49
N SER A 28 -33.84 -8.23 5.01
CA SER A 28 -34.11 -9.65 4.85
C SER A 28 -34.07 -10.46 6.17
N TYR A 29 -33.50 -9.91 7.25
CA TYR A 29 -33.33 -10.64 8.52
C TYR A 29 -34.59 -10.71 9.38
N PHE A 30 -35.64 -9.96 9.05
CA PHE A 30 -36.93 -10.05 9.75
C PHE A 30 -38.08 -10.57 8.89
N GLY A 31 -37.94 -10.74 7.57
CA GLY A 31 -39.04 -11.23 6.74
C GLY A 31 -39.58 -12.59 7.18
N LEU A 32 -38.69 -13.60 7.35
CA LEU A 32 -39.10 -14.93 7.79
C LEU A 32 -39.36 -15.01 9.31
N PRO A 33 -38.50 -14.44 10.19
CA PRO A 33 -38.72 -14.51 11.64
C PRO A 33 -39.94 -13.71 12.12
N PHE A 34 -40.23 -12.55 11.53
CA PHE A 34 -41.42 -11.74 11.87
C PHE A 34 -42.70 -12.42 11.40
N VAL A 35 -42.70 -13.01 10.20
CA VAL A 35 -43.83 -13.80 9.70
C VAL A 35 -44.05 -15.04 10.56
N LEU A 36 -42.98 -15.74 10.97
CA LEU A 36 -43.07 -16.86 11.92
C LEU A 36 -43.61 -16.41 13.29
N LEU A 37 -43.21 -15.23 13.79
CA LEU A 37 -43.71 -14.68 15.05
C LEU A 37 -45.19 -14.29 14.96
N MET A 38 -45.61 -13.70 13.84
CA MET A 38 -47.00 -13.34 13.54
C MET A 38 -47.89 -14.58 13.37
N VAL A 39 -47.39 -15.62 12.68
CA VAL A 39 -48.10 -16.90 12.52
C VAL A 39 -48.21 -17.62 13.87
N ALA A 40 -47.13 -17.71 14.64
CA ALA A 40 -47.15 -18.31 15.97
C ALA A 40 -48.06 -17.55 16.95
N GLY A 41 -48.04 -16.21 16.91
CA GLY A 41 -48.95 -15.35 17.67
C GLY A 41 -50.41 -15.56 17.28
N SER A 42 -50.70 -15.75 15.98
CA SER A 42 -52.06 -16.01 15.48
C SER A 42 -52.62 -17.35 15.96
N PHE A 43 -51.79 -18.40 16.04
CA PHE A 43 -52.18 -19.70 16.62
C PHE A 43 -52.37 -19.66 18.14
N ALA A 44 -51.57 -18.84 18.85
CA ALA A 44 -51.73 -18.65 20.30
C ALA A 44 -52.97 -17.83 20.64
N LEU A 45 -53.29 -16.79 19.85
CA LEU A 45 -54.50 -16.00 20.04
C LEU A 45 -55.77 -16.77 19.66
N SER A 46 -55.75 -17.58 18.59
CA SER A 46 -56.92 -18.38 18.18
C SER A 46 -57.31 -19.45 19.21
N THR A 47 -56.32 -20.11 19.82
CA THR A 47 -56.58 -21.06 20.90
C THR A 47 -57.10 -20.37 22.16
N PHE A 48 -56.64 -19.15 22.46
CA PHE A 48 -57.13 -18.36 23.60
C PHE A 48 -58.55 -17.83 23.40
N THR A 49 -58.92 -17.41 22.18
CA THR A 49 -60.29 -17.01 21.85
C THR A 49 -61.25 -18.19 21.79
N GLN A 50 -60.82 -19.36 21.32
CA GLN A 50 -61.64 -20.58 21.30
C GLN A 50 -61.92 -21.10 22.71
N THR A 51 -60.92 -21.06 23.60
CA THR A 51 -61.11 -21.40 25.03
C THR A 51 -62.03 -20.41 25.75
N ARG A 52 -62.06 -19.13 25.34
CA ARG A 52 -63.00 -18.12 25.89
C ARG A 52 -64.42 -18.28 25.35
N TYR A 53 -64.59 -18.69 24.10
CA TYR A 53 -65.90 -19.01 23.52
C TYR A 53 -66.52 -20.25 24.19
N ASP A 54 -65.74 -21.31 24.38
CA ASP A 54 -66.18 -22.56 25.01
C ASP A 54 -66.48 -22.42 26.51
N LEU A 55 -65.98 -21.37 27.17
CA LEU A 55 -66.29 -21.06 28.58
C LEU A 55 -67.53 -20.18 28.76
N HIS A 56 -68.03 -19.54 27.70
CA HIS A 56 -69.23 -18.70 27.76
C HIS A 56 -70.54 -19.50 27.50
N GLU A 57 -70.46 -20.67 26.88
CA GLU A 57 -71.57 -21.62 26.73
C GLU A 57 -71.43 -22.81 27.69
N LYS A 58 -71.83 -22.62 28.95
CA LYS A 58 -72.15 -23.73 29.85
C LYS A 58 -73.65 -23.79 30.13
N LYS A 59 -74.35 -24.61 29.35
CA LYS A 59 -75.48 -25.41 29.82
C LYS A 59 -75.27 -26.87 29.41
N VAL A 60 -75.10 -27.73 30.43
CA VAL A 60 -75.33 -29.20 30.44
C VAL A 60 -74.31 -30.02 29.62
N SER A 61 -73.73 -31.16 30.02
CA SER A 61 -73.52 -31.92 31.26
C SER A 61 -72.54 -33.06 30.90
N GLN A 62 -71.71 -33.49 31.85
CA GLN A 62 -71.00 -34.79 31.89
C GLN A 62 -70.05 -35.17 30.72
N ALA A 63 -68.74 -35.07 30.99
CA ALA A 63 -67.71 -35.91 30.36
C ALA A 63 -66.51 -36.08 31.33
N PRO A 64 -65.74 -37.20 31.27
CA PRO A 64 -64.86 -37.64 32.34
C PRO A 64 -63.53 -36.87 32.41
N ARG A 65 -62.98 -36.74 33.63
CA ARG A 65 -61.62 -36.28 33.92
C ARG A 65 -60.58 -37.29 33.39
N SER A 66 -60.15 -37.17 32.15
CA SER A 66 -58.85 -37.70 31.70
C SER A 66 -58.47 -37.17 30.32
N GLN A 67 -57.67 -36.10 30.30
CA GLN A 67 -56.63 -35.77 29.31
C GLN A 67 -56.38 -34.26 29.37
N HIS A 68 -55.63 -33.82 30.39
CA HIS A 68 -54.90 -32.56 30.25
C HIS A 68 -53.79 -32.80 29.23
N SER A 69 -54.07 -32.43 27.98
CA SER A 69 -53.10 -32.32 26.90
C SER A 69 -51.88 -31.54 27.40
N ARG A 70 -50.76 -32.25 27.59
CA ARG A 70 -49.42 -31.68 27.86
C ARG A 70 -48.75 -31.15 26.58
N VAL A 71 -49.48 -31.09 25.47
CA VAL A 71 -48.95 -30.77 24.14
C VAL A 71 -48.67 -29.27 23.94
N PRO A 72 -49.51 -28.29 24.38
CA PRO A 72 -49.25 -26.87 24.10
C PRO A 72 -48.06 -26.32 24.91
N PHE A 73 -47.80 -26.85 26.11
CA PHE A 73 -46.65 -26.45 26.93
C PHE A 73 -45.32 -27.00 26.40
N LEU A 74 -45.31 -28.18 25.77
CA LEU A 74 -44.10 -28.77 25.21
C LEU A 74 -43.68 -28.04 23.93
N ALA A 75 -44.62 -27.74 23.03
CA ALA A 75 -44.35 -26.98 21.81
C ALA A 75 -43.83 -25.56 22.09
N CYS A 76 -44.41 -24.87 23.08
CA CYS A 76 -43.94 -23.55 23.50
C CYS A 76 -42.53 -23.58 24.12
N ARG A 77 -42.21 -24.63 24.91
CA ARG A 77 -40.86 -24.84 25.44
C ARG A 77 -39.85 -25.13 24.33
N ILE A 78 -40.17 -25.98 23.36
CA ILE A 78 -39.29 -26.28 22.22
C ILE A 78 -39.02 -25.00 21.39
N GLY A 79 -40.04 -24.17 21.16
CA GLY A 79 -39.89 -22.89 20.46
C GLY A 79 -38.96 -21.91 21.17
N ILE A 80 -39.03 -21.82 22.50
CA ILE A 80 -38.14 -20.99 23.31
C ILE A 80 -36.70 -21.54 23.29
N PHE A 81 -36.51 -22.87 23.37
CA PHE A 81 -35.19 -23.49 23.27
C PHE A 81 -34.56 -23.30 21.88
N LEU A 82 -35.36 -23.36 20.81
CA LEU A 82 -34.89 -23.10 19.44
C LEU A 82 -34.51 -21.62 19.23
N LEU A 83 -35.31 -20.69 19.74
CA LEU A 83 -34.99 -19.25 19.69
C LEU A 83 -33.76 -18.90 20.53
N ALA A 84 -33.63 -19.50 21.72
CA ALA A 84 -32.43 -19.36 22.55
C ALA A 84 -31.20 -19.99 21.87
N GLY A 85 -31.37 -21.14 21.21
CA GLY A 85 -30.33 -21.80 20.43
C GLY A 85 -29.87 -20.98 19.22
N LEU A 86 -30.80 -20.39 18.46
CA LEU A 86 -30.52 -19.48 17.35
C LEU A 86 -29.86 -18.18 17.82
N SER A 87 -30.31 -17.62 18.95
CA SER A 87 -29.71 -16.43 19.55
C SER A 87 -28.31 -16.73 20.09
N TYR A 88 -28.09 -17.92 20.64
CA TYR A 88 -26.79 -18.39 21.11
C TYR A 88 -25.85 -18.69 19.95
N LEU A 89 -26.33 -19.26 18.84
CA LEU A 89 -25.58 -19.43 17.60
C LEU A 89 -25.20 -18.08 16.97
N ALA A 90 -26.12 -17.11 16.93
CA ALA A 90 -25.84 -15.75 16.47
C ALA A 90 -24.84 -15.03 17.39
N PHE A 91 -24.91 -15.25 18.70
CA PHE A 91 -23.95 -14.74 19.68
C PHE A 91 -22.57 -15.40 19.54
N LEU A 92 -22.51 -16.71 19.32
CA LEU A 92 -21.26 -17.44 19.05
C LEU A 92 -20.65 -17.02 17.71
N HIS A 93 -21.48 -16.77 16.69
CA HIS A 93 -21.04 -16.23 15.40
C HIS A 93 -20.52 -14.79 15.51
N SER A 94 -21.17 -13.97 16.35
CA SER A 94 -20.68 -12.63 16.71
C SER A 94 -19.34 -12.70 17.45
N LYS A 95 -19.18 -13.60 18.41
CA LYS A 95 -17.92 -13.79 19.16
C LYS A 95 -16.80 -14.40 18.33
N ALA A 96 -17.12 -15.27 17.37
CA ALA A 96 -16.13 -15.81 16.43
C ALA A 96 -15.63 -14.75 15.43
N ASN A 97 -16.39 -13.65 15.25
CA ASN A 97 -16.01 -12.47 14.48
C ASN A 97 -15.35 -11.36 15.32
N ASP A 98 -15.08 -11.59 16.61
CA ASP A 98 -14.24 -10.70 17.42
C ASP A 98 -12.74 -10.96 17.15
N ASP A 99 -12.34 -11.13 15.88
CA ASP A 99 -10.94 -10.98 15.53
C ASP A 99 -10.62 -9.47 15.63
N PRO A 100 -9.77 -9.03 16.58
CA PRO A 100 -9.43 -7.63 16.70
C PRO A 100 -8.78 -7.07 15.42
N ASN A 101 -8.27 -7.95 14.55
CA ASN A 101 -7.70 -7.60 13.27
C ASN A 101 -8.34 -8.38 12.12
N PRO A 102 -9.32 -7.80 11.40
CA PRO A 102 -9.99 -8.45 10.26
C PRO A 102 -9.08 -8.90 9.11
N PHE A 103 -7.80 -8.48 9.12
CA PHE A 103 -6.79 -8.77 8.11
C PHE A 103 -5.59 -9.55 8.68
N GLY A 104 -5.72 -10.15 9.88
CA GLY A 104 -4.63 -10.87 10.54
C GLY A 104 -4.04 -12.02 9.72
N HIS A 105 -4.82 -12.61 8.82
CA HIS A 105 -4.36 -13.65 7.89
C HIS A 105 -3.29 -13.17 6.89
N LEU A 106 -3.18 -11.87 6.63
CA LEU A 106 -2.14 -11.32 5.73
C LEU A 106 -0.74 -11.35 6.36
N ALA A 107 -0.64 -11.36 7.70
CA ALA A 107 0.63 -11.29 8.42
C ALA A 107 1.59 -12.45 8.10
N SER A 108 1.04 -13.62 7.76
CA SER A 108 1.86 -14.80 7.45
C SER A 108 2.51 -14.76 6.06
N HIS A 109 2.03 -13.92 5.13
CA HIS A 109 2.49 -13.94 3.73
C HIS A 109 4.00 -13.62 3.64
N CYS A 110 4.44 -12.54 4.30
CA CYS A 110 5.83 -12.09 4.29
C CYS A 110 6.64 -12.47 5.52
N ALA A 111 6.11 -13.31 6.42
CA ALA A 111 6.78 -13.67 7.67
C ALA A 111 8.11 -14.42 7.48
N HIS A 112 8.33 -15.01 6.30
CA HIS A 112 9.54 -15.76 5.94
C HIS A 112 10.63 -14.86 5.33
N THR A 113 10.29 -13.62 4.94
CA THR A 113 11.20 -12.72 4.28
C THR A 113 12.11 -12.04 5.30
N SER A 114 13.42 -12.01 5.03
CA SER A 114 14.43 -11.43 5.91
C SER A 114 14.97 -10.10 5.36
N PRO A 115 15.48 -9.21 6.21
CA PRO A 115 16.22 -8.03 5.75
C PRO A 115 17.41 -8.39 4.86
N ILE A 116 17.89 -7.41 4.09
CA ILE A 116 19.13 -7.56 3.30
C ILE A 116 20.28 -8.01 4.22
N PRO A 117 21.00 -9.10 3.90
CA PRO A 117 22.09 -9.58 4.75
C PRO A 117 23.33 -8.69 4.61
N SER A 118 24.18 -8.67 5.65
CA SER A 118 25.41 -7.85 5.67
C SER A 118 26.35 -8.12 4.48
N LEU A 119 26.36 -9.36 3.96
CA LEU A 119 27.18 -9.71 2.80
C LEU A 119 26.82 -8.88 1.56
N THR A 120 25.53 -8.70 1.28
CA THR A 120 25.04 -7.91 0.14
C THR A 120 25.49 -6.46 0.25
N PHE A 121 25.53 -5.88 1.45
CA PHE A 121 26.08 -4.53 1.65
C PHE A 121 27.56 -4.45 1.28
N PHE A 122 28.36 -5.46 1.63
CA PHE A 122 29.79 -5.50 1.26
C PHE A 122 30.00 -5.58 -0.26
N GLU A 123 29.12 -6.31 -0.95
CA GLU A 123 29.14 -6.41 -2.41
C GLU A 123 28.77 -5.07 -3.07
N ARG A 124 27.73 -4.39 -2.56
CA ARG A 124 27.33 -3.05 -3.01
C ARG A 124 28.42 -2.01 -2.79
N GLN A 125 29.05 -2.00 -1.61
CA GLN A 125 30.18 -1.12 -1.30
C GLN A 125 31.36 -1.39 -2.23
N SER A 126 31.67 -2.67 -2.48
CA SER A 126 32.68 -3.07 -3.45
C SER A 126 32.34 -2.61 -4.86
N ALA A 127 31.09 -2.78 -5.32
CA ALA A 127 30.66 -2.36 -6.65
C ALA A 127 30.75 -0.83 -6.83
N LEU A 128 30.32 -0.07 -5.83
CA LEU A 128 30.50 1.38 -5.81
C LEU A 128 31.98 1.77 -5.87
N ALA A 129 32.84 1.10 -5.10
CA ALA A 129 34.27 1.35 -5.11
C ALA A 129 34.92 1.11 -6.49
N HIS A 130 34.48 0.09 -7.24
CA HIS A 130 34.91 -0.12 -8.63
C HIS A 130 34.48 1.03 -9.54
N VAL A 131 33.21 1.46 -9.46
CA VAL A 131 32.72 2.61 -10.22
C VAL A 131 33.53 3.87 -9.91
N LEU A 132 33.87 4.10 -8.64
CA LEU A 132 34.71 5.24 -8.25
C LEU A 132 36.11 5.16 -8.85
N LYS A 133 36.74 3.98 -8.87
CA LYS A 133 38.05 3.77 -9.50
C LYS A 133 38.00 4.04 -11.00
N ASP A 134 37.02 3.47 -11.70
CA ASP A 134 36.86 3.61 -13.16
C ASP A 134 36.61 5.06 -13.58
N GLN A 135 35.90 5.82 -12.75
CA GLN A 135 35.57 7.23 -12.99
C GLN A 135 36.60 8.22 -12.42
N GLN A 136 37.70 7.71 -11.85
CA GLN A 136 38.73 8.52 -11.19
C GLN A 136 38.15 9.46 -10.12
N LEU A 137 37.27 8.91 -9.28
CA LEU A 137 36.63 9.58 -8.17
C LEU A 137 37.27 9.16 -6.84
N GLY A 138 37.52 10.11 -5.96
CA GLY A 138 38.12 9.90 -4.64
C GLY A 138 37.11 9.54 -3.55
N ALA A 139 35.83 9.87 -3.74
CA ALA A 139 34.76 9.47 -2.83
C ALA A 139 33.37 9.63 -3.46
N TYR A 140 32.41 8.86 -2.96
CA TYR A 140 30.99 9.12 -3.06
C TYR A 140 30.45 9.61 -1.73
N ILE A 141 29.63 10.66 -1.74
CA ILE A 141 29.04 11.27 -0.54
C ILE A 141 27.51 11.31 -0.69
N THR A 142 26.82 10.89 0.37
CA THR A 142 25.35 10.96 0.46
C THR A 142 24.90 11.31 1.89
N GLU A 143 23.67 11.79 2.02
CA GLU A 143 22.98 11.99 3.29
C GLU A 143 22.13 10.74 3.62
N PRO A 144 21.67 10.56 4.89
CA PRO A 144 20.68 9.55 5.21
C PRO A 144 19.47 9.61 4.28
N GLY A 145 19.09 8.46 3.73
CA GLY A 145 18.15 8.37 2.62
C GLY A 145 18.36 7.09 1.80
N PRO A 146 17.68 6.95 0.66
CA PRO A 146 17.67 5.70 -0.11
C PRO A 146 19.06 5.18 -0.51
N SER A 147 19.97 6.06 -0.94
CA SER A 147 21.33 5.65 -1.28
C SER A 147 22.15 5.24 -0.04
N ALA A 148 21.98 5.92 1.09
CA ALA A 148 22.61 5.52 2.35
C ALA A 148 22.02 4.23 2.92
N THR A 149 20.71 4.00 2.78
CA THR A 149 20.06 2.72 3.06
C THR A 149 20.68 1.64 2.18
N TYR A 150 20.81 1.85 0.87
CA TYR A 150 21.34 0.86 -0.06
C TYR A 150 22.79 0.44 0.26
N PHE A 151 23.69 1.40 0.50
CA PHE A 151 25.12 1.12 0.70
C PHE A 151 25.51 0.85 2.15
N ALA A 152 24.76 1.36 3.14
CA ALA A 152 25.21 1.39 4.53
C ALA A 152 24.10 1.11 5.55
N ASN A 153 22.88 0.78 5.13
CA ASN A 153 21.76 0.50 6.02
C ASN A 153 21.43 1.69 6.96
N ILE A 154 21.44 2.92 6.43
CA ILE A 154 21.07 4.14 7.19
C ILE A 154 19.89 4.83 6.51
N SER A 155 18.71 4.69 7.09
CA SER A 155 17.48 5.32 6.61
C SER A 155 17.20 6.66 7.31
N LEU A 156 16.15 7.34 6.85
CA LEU A 156 15.60 8.52 7.54
C LEU A 156 14.93 8.19 8.88
N ALA A 157 14.59 6.91 9.13
CA ALA A 157 14.09 6.48 10.43
C ALA A 157 15.22 6.41 11.46
N ASP A 158 16.43 6.03 11.03
CA ASP A 158 17.63 5.97 11.88
C ASP A 158 18.19 7.37 12.16
N TRP A 159 18.26 8.19 11.11
CA TRP A 159 18.82 9.54 11.19
C TRP A 159 18.02 10.55 10.36
N LYS A 160 17.21 11.36 11.04
CA LYS A 160 16.49 12.47 10.40
C LYS A 160 17.43 13.58 9.97
N LEU A 161 17.21 14.11 8.78
CA LEU A 161 17.94 15.28 8.28
C LEU A 161 17.55 16.53 9.09
N SER A 162 18.55 17.35 9.39
CA SER A 162 18.42 18.65 10.07
C SER A 162 19.39 19.66 9.47
N GLU A 163 19.42 20.90 9.96
CA GLU A 163 20.46 21.88 9.60
C GLU A 163 21.88 21.36 9.87
N ARG A 164 22.05 20.43 10.82
CA ARG A 164 23.31 19.78 11.13
C ARG A 164 23.64 18.69 10.12
N VAL A 165 24.80 18.82 9.50
CA VAL A 165 25.29 17.92 8.46
C VAL A 165 25.65 16.56 9.06
N PHE A 166 25.10 15.50 8.44
CA PHE A 166 25.47 14.12 8.64
C PHE A 166 25.67 13.47 7.28
N LEU A 167 26.84 12.90 7.01
CA LEU A 167 27.19 12.35 5.71
C LEU A 167 27.72 10.93 5.82
N LEU A 168 27.28 10.08 4.91
CA LEU A 168 27.92 8.82 4.57
C LEU A 168 28.95 9.10 3.46
N ILE A 169 30.15 8.55 3.62
CA ILE A 169 31.22 8.64 2.63
C ILE A 169 31.70 7.22 2.31
N VAL A 170 31.76 6.88 1.02
CA VAL A 170 32.36 5.63 0.53
C VAL A 170 33.54 5.95 -0.36
N THR A 171 34.68 5.32 -0.12
CA THR A 171 35.93 5.55 -0.87
C THR A 171 36.18 4.46 -1.92
N PRO A 172 37.13 4.67 -2.86
CA PRO A 172 37.59 3.68 -3.84
C PRO A 172 38.10 2.36 -3.26
N ASP A 173 38.39 2.30 -1.96
CA ASP A 173 38.80 1.07 -1.27
C ASP A 173 37.64 0.39 -0.55
N ALA A 174 36.40 0.78 -0.87
CA ALA A 174 35.17 0.32 -0.23
C ALA A 174 35.11 0.63 1.28
N HIS A 175 35.92 1.58 1.78
CA HIS A 175 35.84 2.02 3.16
C HIS A 175 34.63 2.94 3.34
N VAL A 176 33.90 2.68 4.43
CA VAL A 176 32.76 3.50 4.85
C VAL A 176 33.20 4.44 5.97
N HIS A 177 32.89 5.71 5.81
CA HIS A 177 33.12 6.75 6.81
C HIS A 177 31.83 7.53 7.05
N VAL A 178 31.73 8.13 8.24
CA VAL A 178 30.57 8.92 8.65
C VAL A 178 31.05 10.26 9.16
N LEU A 179 30.56 11.36 8.59
CA LEU A 179 30.67 12.70 9.16
C LEU A 179 29.47 12.95 10.08
N ALA A 180 29.68 13.28 11.34
CA ALA A 180 28.61 13.51 12.31
C ALA A 180 28.93 14.66 13.29
N PRO A 181 27.91 15.35 13.84
CA PRO A 181 28.12 16.31 14.92
C PRO A 181 28.80 15.65 16.12
N LYS A 182 29.81 16.30 16.69
CA LYS A 182 30.63 15.74 17.78
C LYS A 182 29.81 15.38 19.02
N PHE A 183 28.77 16.15 19.34
CA PHE A 183 27.90 15.87 20.49
C PHE A 183 26.98 14.66 20.27
N GLU A 184 26.73 14.28 19.01
CA GLU A 184 25.93 13.11 18.62
C GLU A 184 26.81 11.87 18.34
N ARG A 185 28.11 11.92 18.67
CA ARG A 185 29.08 10.83 18.40
C ARG A 185 28.56 9.47 18.86
N ASP A 186 28.05 9.41 20.07
CA ASP A 186 27.69 8.14 20.69
C ASP A 186 26.42 7.56 20.04
N ARG A 187 25.45 8.42 19.67
CA ARG A 187 24.30 8.02 18.85
C ARG A 187 24.73 7.53 17.46
N ALA A 188 25.63 8.24 16.79
CA ALA A 188 26.14 7.84 15.47
C ALA A 188 26.83 6.47 15.50
N ARG A 189 27.54 6.14 16.59
CA ARG A 189 28.20 4.84 16.78
C ARG A 189 27.26 3.68 17.05
N LEU A 190 25.99 3.94 17.39
CA LEU A 190 24.97 2.91 17.58
C LEU A 190 24.31 2.48 16.26
N LEU A 191 24.56 3.21 15.16
CA LEU A 191 24.05 2.84 13.85
C LEU A 191 24.62 1.49 13.41
N GLN A 192 23.74 0.59 12.97
CA GLN A 192 24.10 -0.75 12.51
C GLN A 192 24.55 -0.70 11.04
N ILE A 193 25.69 -0.06 10.80
CA ILE A 193 26.27 0.09 9.47
C ILE A 193 27.13 -1.14 9.14
N PRO A 194 26.78 -1.95 8.13
CA PRO A 194 27.63 -3.04 7.69
C PRO A 194 28.91 -2.49 7.10
N SER A 195 30.07 -2.91 7.60
CA SER A 195 31.36 -2.62 6.97
C SER A 195 32.36 -3.75 7.23
N ARG A 196 33.22 -4.03 6.25
CA ARG A 196 34.34 -4.98 6.42
C ARG A 196 35.45 -4.42 7.29
N GLU A 197 35.66 -3.11 7.18
CA GLU A 197 36.69 -2.38 7.89
C GLU A 197 36.08 -1.53 9.00
N LYS A 198 36.93 -1.07 9.93
CA LYS A 198 36.47 -0.20 11.01
C LYS A 198 35.97 1.14 10.44
N ILE A 199 34.72 1.48 10.72
CA ILE A 199 34.13 2.77 10.32
C ILE A 199 34.86 3.91 11.02
N LYS A 200 35.31 4.88 10.21
CA LYS A 200 35.87 6.15 10.71
C LYS A 200 34.73 7.16 10.89
N PHE A 201 34.48 7.52 12.15
CA PHE A 201 33.58 8.62 12.50
C PHE A 201 34.37 9.92 12.55
N ILE A 202 34.12 10.80 11.58
CA ILE A 202 34.67 12.14 11.46
C ILE A 202 33.72 13.08 12.20
N LEU A 203 34.21 13.68 13.29
CA LEU A 203 33.38 14.44 14.21
C LEU A 203 33.70 15.93 14.11
N TRP A 204 32.68 16.75 13.89
CA TRP A 204 32.82 18.21 13.82
C TRP A 204 32.15 18.89 15.03
N ALA A 205 32.82 19.85 15.67
CA ALA A 205 32.24 20.64 16.77
C ALA A 205 31.28 21.71 16.24
N GLU A 206 30.32 22.17 17.06
CA GLU A 206 29.27 23.13 16.64
C GLU A 206 29.85 24.45 16.10
N GLU A 207 31.02 24.86 16.58
CA GLU A 207 31.75 26.04 16.16
C GLU A 207 32.63 25.84 14.91
N GLU A 208 32.76 24.61 14.40
CA GLU A 208 33.56 24.29 13.22
C GLU A 208 32.71 24.20 11.95
N ASN A 209 33.35 24.46 10.81
CA ASN A 209 32.76 24.14 9.52
C ASN A 209 32.86 22.61 9.27
N PRO A 210 31.73 21.87 9.19
CA PRO A 210 31.74 20.42 9.00
C PRO A 210 32.48 19.97 7.72
N TYR A 211 32.38 20.76 6.65
CA TYR A 211 32.97 20.43 5.36
C TYR A 211 34.50 20.57 5.41
N ASP A 212 35.02 21.58 6.11
CA ASP A 212 36.47 21.75 6.30
C ASP A 212 37.06 20.61 7.15
N VAL A 213 36.34 20.18 8.19
CA VAL A 213 36.71 19.03 9.02
C VAL A 213 36.77 17.74 8.17
N LEU A 214 35.80 17.55 7.28
CA LEU A 214 35.77 16.42 6.35
C LEU A 214 37.01 16.38 5.46
N PHE A 215 37.28 17.45 4.71
CA PHE A 215 38.41 17.49 3.77
C PHE A 215 39.78 17.46 4.46
N ARG A 216 39.89 18.05 5.67
CA ARG A 216 41.10 17.92 6.50
C ARG A 216 41.37 16.48 6.92
N THR A 217 40.32 15.71 7.17
CA THR A 217 40.40 14.34 7.71
C THR A 217 40.56 13.26 6.63
N LEU A 218 39.95 13.44 5.46
CA LEU A 218 40.09 12.55 4.30
C LEU A 218 41.35 12.87 3.48
N GLY A 219 41.90 14.08 3.64
CA GLY A 219 43.01 14.59 2.85
C GLY A 219 42.52 15.20 1.54
N ARG A 220 42.98 16.41 1.23
CA ARG A 220 42.68 17.12 -0.02
C ARG A 220 43.35 16.49 -1.27
N ASN A 221 44.27 15.55 -1.05
CA ASN A 221 45.16 14.99 -2.09
C ASN A 221 44.76 13.58 -2.53
N GLY A 222 43.56 13.10 -2.21
CA GLY A 222 43.01 11.92 -2.87
C GLY A 222 42.80 12.26 -4.35
N SER A 223 43.53 11.61 -5.23
CA SER A 223 43.76 11.97 -6.64
C SER A 223 42.54 11.88 -7.57
N GLY A 224 41.32 12.08 -7.07
CA GLY A 224 40.07 11.96 -7.83
C GLY A 224 38.97 12.89 -7.34
N GLY A 225 37.98 13.15 -8.20
CA GLY A 225 36.85 14.01 -7.88
C GLY A 225 35.90 13.42 -6.83
N ILE A 226 35.06 14.24 -6.21
CA ILE A 226 33.98 13.83 -5.30
C ILE A 226 32.68 13.71 -6.09
N ALA A 227 32.02 12.56 -5.94
CA ALA A 227 30.68 12.31 -6.46
C ALA A 227 29.62 12.55 -5.38
N LEU A 228 28.68 13.43 -5.66
CA LEU A 228 27.57 13.78 -4.80
C LEU A 228 26.31 13.00 -5.21
N ASP A 229 25.69 12.32 -4.26
CA ASP A 229 24.36 11.73 -4.45
C ASP A 229 23.31 12.75 -4.92
N GLN A 230 22.35 12.27 -5.71
CA GLN A 230 21.28 13.11 -6.26
C GLN A 230 20.31 13.68 -5.21
N GLY A 231 20.18 13.03 -4.04
CA GLY A 231 19.29 13.45 -2.97
C GLY A 231 19.90 14.47 -2.00
N LEU A 232 21.16 14.88 -2.20
CA LEU A 232 21.83 15.84 -1.32
C LEU A 232 21.11 17.21 -1.33
N ARG A 233 20.91 17.76 -0.13
CA ARG A 233 20.34 19.11 0.01
C ARG A 233 21.31 20.15 -0.54
N LEU A 234 20.76 21.16 -1.25
CA LEU A 234 21.57 22.15 -1.98
C LEU A 234 22.65 22.82 -1.12
N PHE A 235 22.32 23.23 0.11
CA PHE A 235 23.30 23.89 0.99
C PHE A 235 24.48 22.98 1.38
N VAL A 236 24.26 21.66 1.43
CA VAL A 236 25.29 20.65 1.72
C VAL A 236 26.20 20.48 0.52
N ALA A 237 25.64 20.35 -0.68
CA ALA A 237 26.41 20.29 -1.92
C ALA A 237 27.28 21.55 -2.10
N GLU A 238 26.71 22.74 -1.91
CA GLU A 238 27.45 24.01 -1.97
C GLU A 238 28.49 24.17 -0.85
N GLY A 239 28.21 23.62 0.33
CA GLY A 239 29.17 23.55 1.43
C GLY A 239 30.39 22.69 1.09
N LEU A 240 30.15 21.50 0.55
CA LEU A 240 31.19 20.57 0.10
C LEU A 240 32.03 21.19 -1.02
N LYS A 241 31.39 21.79 -2.03
CA LYS A 241 32.07 22.44 -3.16
C LYS A 241 32.98 23.57 -2.71
N ARG A 242 32.52 24.43 -1.78
CA ARG A 242 33.34 25.52 -1.22
C ARG A 242 34.53 25.03 -0.40
N ALA A 243 34.35 24.00 0.42
CA ALA A 243 35.40 23.50 1.31
C ALA A 243 36.47 22.64 0.60
N ALA A 244 36.10 22.01 -0.53
CA ALA A 244 37.01 21.24 -1.37
C ALA A 244 38.17 22.11 -1.89
N GLY A 245 37.88 23.37 -2.23
CA GLY A 245 38.84 24.34 -2.74
C GLY A 245 39.16 24.16 -4.22
N ASP A 246 40.03 25.02 -4.74
CA ASP A 246 40.40 25.02 -6.16
C ASP A 246 41.18 23.74 -6.51
N GLY A 247 40.75 23.05 -7.58
CA GLY A 247 41.41 21.86 -8.11
C GLY A 247 40.78 20.51 -7.74
N VAL A 248 39.82 20.48 -6.81
CA VAL A 248 39.04 19.26 -6.52
C VAL A 248 37.69 19.33 -7.23
N ARG A 249 37.47 18.42 -8.19
CA ARG A 249 36.17 18.30 -8.86
C ARG A 249 35.13 17.79 -7.87
N VAL A 250 34.03 18.52 -7.68
CA VAL A 250 32.88 18.10 -6.86
C VAL A 250 31.62 18.21 -7.71
N ASP A 251 31.13 17.07 -8.19
CA ASP A 251 30.02 17.00 -9.14
C ASP A 251 29.01 15.94 -8.71
N MET A 252 27.85 15.95 -9.37
CA MET A 252 26.85 14.90 -9.20
C MET A 252 27.43 13.53 -9.58
N ALA A 253 27.03 12.49 -8.86
CA ALA A 253 27.45 11.13 -9.12
C ALA A 253 27.10 10.73 -10.56
N PRO A 254 28.00 10.03 -11.26
CA PRO A 254 27.75 9.60 -12.63
C PRO A 254 26.60 8.58 -12.67
N PRO A 255 25.91 8.43 -13.82
CA PRO A 255 24.80 7.47 -13.96
C PRO A 255 25.15 6.04 -13.57
N SER A 256 26.42 5.64 -13.70
CA SER A 256 26.91 4.32 -13.28
C SER A 256 26.77 4.05 -11.78
N VAL A 257 26.78 5.07 -10.92
CA VAL A 257 26.49 4.91 -9.49
C VAL A 257 25.01 4.61 -9.27
N ARG A 258 24.14 5.33 -9.98
CA ARG A 258 22.68 5.13 -9.91
C ARG A 258 22.29 3.74 -10.44
N ALA A 259 22.96 3.27 -11.50
CA ALA A 259 22.74 1.95 -12.09
C ALA A 259 22.86 0.79 -11.09
N LEU A 260 23.68 0.94 -10.04
CA LEU A 260 23.82 -0.06 -8.97
C LEU A 260 22.48 -0.30 -8.24
N ARG A 261 21.71 0.77 -7.99
CA ARG A 261 20.38 0.68 -7.36
C ARG A 261 19.29 0.29 -8.36
N GLU A 262 19.43 0.73 -9.61
CA GLU A 262 18.46 0.44 -10.65
C GLU A 262 18.39 -1.06 -10.94
N GLN A 263 19.49 -1.81 -10.81
CA GLN A 263 19.57 -3.26 -11.07
C GLN A 263 19.47 -4.06 -9.77
N LYS A 264 18.26 -4.56 -9.47
CA LYS A 264 17.97 -5.24 -8.21
C LYS A 264 18.60 -6.63 -8.15
N GLY A 265 19.24 -6.92 -7.01
CA GLY A 265 19.68 -8.26 -6.64
C GLY A 265 18.53 -9.21 -6.26
N PRO A 266 18.80 -10.51 -6.11
CA PRO A 266 17.79 -11.51 -5.79
C PRO A 266 17.13 -11.27 -4.42
N GLU A 267 17.87 -10.79 -3.41
CA GLU A 267 17.31 -10.44 -2.09
C GLU A 267 16.34 -9.26 -2.17
N GLU A 268 16.65 -8.26 -3.01
CA GLU A 268 15.80 -7.09 -3.24
C GLU A 268 14.52 -7.48 -3.97
N ILE A 269 14.66 -8.30 -5.02
CA ILE A 269 13.51 -8.83 -5.76
C ILE A 269 12.59 -9.62 -4.84
N ALA A 270 13.12 -10.48 -3.96
CA ALA A 270 12.31 -11.25 -3.02
C ALA A 270 11.50 -10.36 -2.05
N LEU A 271 12.11 -9.28 -1.55
CA LEU A 271 11.43 -8.28 -0.71
C LEU A 271 10.31 -7.57 -1.46
N MET A 272 10.60 -7.10 -2.67
CA MET A 272 9.64 -6.41 -3.52
C MET A 272 8.52 -7.34 -3.99
N GLN A 273 8.82 -8.60 -4.32
CA GLN A 273 7.81 -9.62 -4.63
C GLN A 273 6.82 -9.74 -3.48
N CYS A 274 7.32 -9.98 -2.27
CA CYS A 274 6.43 -10.16 -1.13
C CYS A 274 5.60 -8.91 -0.82
N ALA A 275 6.22 -7.72 -0.86
CA ALA A 275 5.53 -6.46 -0.62
C ALA A 275 4.40 -6.24 -1.65
N ASN A 276 4.64 -6.48 -2.94
CA ASN A 276 3.63 -6.28 -3.97
C ASN A 276 2.54 -7.36 -3.93
N GLU A 277 2.89 -8.61 -3.68
CA GLU A 277 1.92 -9.70 -3.52
C GLU A 277 0.96 -9.42 -2.37
N VAL A 278 1.48 -9.03 -1.20
CA VAL A 278 0.62 -8.77 -0.04
C VAL A 278 -0.20 -7.50 -0.19
N THR A 279 0.30 -6.49 -0.93
CA THR A 279 -0.48 -5.31 -1.33
C THR A 279 -1.66 -5.69 -2.23
N LEU A 280 -1.46 -6.57 -3.22
CA LEU A 280 -2.57 -7.08 -4.06
C LEU A 280 -3.57 -7.91 -3.25
N LEU A 281 -3.09 -8.77 -2.34
CA LEU A 281 -3.97 -9.52 -1.44
C LEU A 281 -4.77 -8.59 -0.50
N ALA A 282 -4.16 -7.50 -0.03
CA ALA A 282 -4.83 -6.48 0.78
C ALA A 282 -5.96 -5.79 0.00
N ILE A 283 -5.74 -5.42 -1.27
CA ILE A 283 -6.80 -4.85 -2.13
C ILE A 283 -7.99 -5.82 -2.22
N ARG A 284 -7.74 -7.11 -2.45
CA ARG A 284 -8.79 -8.13 -2.53
C ARG A 284 -9.55 -8.31 -1.21
N ALA A 285 -8.83 -8.40 -0.09
CA ALA A 285 -9.44 -8.52 1.23
C ALA A 285 -10.27 -7.28 1.61
N VAL A 286 -9.83 -6.08 1.21
CA VAL A 286 -10.59 -4.84 1.42
C VAL A 286 -11.81 -4.80 0.52
N ARG A 287 -11.72 -5.22 -0.75
CA ARG A 287 -12.85 -5.31 -1.68
C ARG A 287 -14.00 -6.13 -1.11
N GLU A 288 -13.73 -7.26 -0.45
CA GLU A 288 -14.76 -8.11 0.18
C GLU A 288 -15.55 -7.40 1.28
N ARG A 289 -15.02 -6.31 1.82
CA ARG A 289 -15.64 -5.49 2.88
C ARG A 289 -16.29 -4.21 2.35
N MET A 290 -16.18 -3.95 1.05
CA MET A 290 -16.80 -2.80 0.39
C MET A 290 -18.26 -3.08 0.06
N TYR A 291 -19.07 -2.02 0.06
CA TYR A 291 -20.48 -2.07 -0.29
C TYR A 291 -20.89 -0.73 -0.91
N ILE A 292 -21.91 -0.73 -1.75
CA ILE A 292 -22.50 0.51 -2.28
C ILE A 292 -22.98 1.36 -1.10
N GLY A 293 -22.49 2.60 -1.02
CA GLY A 293 -22.71 3.49 0.13
C GLY A 293 -21.50 3.67 1.05
N ILE A 294 -20.41 2.91 0.87
CA ILE A 294 -19.14 3.15 1.59
C ILE A 294 -18.47 4.44 1.10
N ARG A 295 -17.72 5.11 1.96
CA ARG A 295 -16.96 6.33 1.63
C ARG A 295 -15.50 6.03 1.30
N GLU A 296 -14.87 6.88 0.48
CA GLU A 296 -13.45 6.78 0.15
C GLU A 296 -12.57 6.74 1.41
N SER A 297 -12.84 7.60 2.41
CA SER A 297 -12.08 7.60 3.68
C SER A 297 -12.17 6.29 4.45
N GLN A 298 -13.32 5.61 4.41
CA GLN A 298 -13.50 4.33 5.09
C GLN A 298 -12.67 3.24 4.41
N VAL A 299 -12.63 3.23 3.06
CA VAL A 299 -11.78 2.31 2.31
C VAL A 299 -10.30 2.61 2.55
N LYS A 300 -9.89 3.89 2.59
CA LYS A 300 -8.51 4.29 2.96
C LYS A 300 -8.10 3.74 4.33
N GLN A 301 -8.98 3.81 5.33
CA GLN A 301 -8.74 3.24 6.65
C GLN A 301 -8.62 1.71 6.63
N LEU A 302 -9.48 1.03 5.86
CA LEU A 302 -9.40 -0.42 5.67
C LEU A 302 -8.08 -0.83 4.99
N MET A 303 -7.64 -0.10 3.96
CA MET A 303 -6.36 -0.35 3.29
C MET A 303 -5.18 -0.15 4.23
N SER A 304 -5.12 0.94 4.98
CA SER A 304 -4.05 1.18 5.95
C SER A 304 -3.98 0.08 7.01
N LEU A 305 -5.13 -0.39 7.50
CA LEU A 305 -5.17 -1.52 8.43
C LEU A 305 -4.71 -2.82 7.75
N ALA A 306 -5.17 -3.12 6.53
CA ALA A 306 -4.78 -4.35 5.84
C ALA A 306 -3.27 -4.42 5.55
N LEU A 307 -2.68 -3.33 5.05
CA LEU A 307 -1.25 -3.26 4.74
C LEU A 307 -0.36 -3.32 5.99
N SER A 308 -0.75 -2.63 7.07
CA SER A 308 0.00 -2.71 8.34
C SER A 308 -0.13 -4.08 9.00
N SER A 309 -1.29 -4.73 8.89
CA SER A 309 -1.51 -6.11 9.32
C SER A 309 -0.66 -7.12 8.54
N ALA A 310 -0.33 -6.82 7.29
CA ALA A 310 0.62 -7.57 6.47
C ALA A 310 2.09 -7.35 6.86
N GLY A 311 2.38 -6.42 7.77
CA GLY A 311 3.73 -6.08 8.21
C GLY A 311 4.40 -4.96 7.40
N LEU A 312 3.70 -4.34 6.44
CA LEU A 312 4.25 -3.21 5.69
C LEU A 312 4.32 -1.95 6.54
N GLN A 313 5.35 -1.16 6.30
CA GLN A 313 5.57 0.17 6.89
C GLN A 313 5.33 1.26 5.84
N ASN A 314 5.32 2.53 6.26
CA ASN A 314 5.21 3.69 5.36
C ASN A 314 4.07 3.58 4.33
N THR A 315 2.93 3.03 4.75
CA THR A 315 1.82 2.69 3.86
C THR A 315 1.13 3.93 3.31
N PHE A 316 0.68 3.88 2.06
CA PHE A 316 -0.20 4.89 1.46
C PHE A 316 -1.42 4.24 0.81
N ALA A 317 -2.51 5.01 0.70
CA ALA A 317 -3.73 4.58 0.01
C ALA A 317 -4.46 5.78 -0.60
N LEU A 318 -4.43 5.86 -1.92
CA LEU A 318 -5.30 6.71 -2.72
C LEU A 318 -6.53 5.88 -3.10
N VAL A 319 -7.71 6.40 -2.75
CA VAL A 319 -9.00 5.77 -3.08
C VAL A 319 -9.88 6.82 -3.70
N GLN A 320 -10.38 6.53 -4.90
CA GLN A 320 -11.20 7.42 -5.69
C GLN A 320 -12.37 6.66 -6.32
N PHE A 321 -13.58 7.21 -6.21
CA PHE A 321 -14.78 6.61 -6.81
C PHE A 321 -15.30 7.45 -7.98
N GLY A 322 -15.72 6.78 -9.05
CA GLY A 322 -16.37 7.42 -10.21
C GLY A 322 -15.55 8.58 -10.77
N GLU A 323 -16.16 9.76 -10.88
CA GLU A 323 -15.51 10.95 -11.46
C GLU A 323 -14.26 11.43 -10.71
N ASN A 324 -14.12 11.10 -9.41
CA ASN A 324 -12.91 11.44 -8.66
C ASN A 324 -11.68 10.73 -9.23
N ALA A 325 -11.87 9.55 -9.82
CA ALA A 325 -10.78 8.78 -10.43
C ALA A 325 -10.19 9.49 -11.66
N ALA A 326 -10.92 10.43 -12.29
CA ALA A 326 -10.42 11.20 -13.42
C ALA A 326 -9.33 12.23 -13.04
N LEU A 327 -8.98 12.33 -11.75
CA LEU A 327 -7.88 13.15 -11.24
C LEU A 327 -6.77 12.20 -10.74
N PRO A 328 -5.73 11.89 -11.53
CA PRO A 328 -4.76 10.83 -11.23
C PRO A 328 -4.13 10.89 -9.83
N HIS A 329 -3.91 12.11 -9.31
CA HIS A 329 -3.37 12.40 -7.97
C HIS A 329 -4.34 13.23 -7.11
N GLY A 330 -5.63 13.27 -7.46
CA GLY A 330 -6.63 14.04 -6.72
C GLY A 330 -6.79 13.53 -5.29
N SER A 331 -6.94 14.45 -4.34
CA SER A 331 -7.06 14.11 -2.90
C SER A 331 -8.33 13.31 -2.55
N GLY A 332 -9.25 13.15 -3.51
CA GLY A 332 -10.61 12.64 -3.30
C GLY A 332 -11.52 13.71 -2.68
N SER A 333 -12.83 13.48 -2.71
CA SER A 333 -13.84 14.37 -2.10
C SER A 333 -14.57 13.72 -0.91
N ASP A 334 -14.04 12.59 -0.42
CA ASP A 334 -14.75 11.67 0.49
C ASP A 334 -16.09 11.23 -0.07
N ARG A 335 -16.10 10.94 -1.37
CA ARG A 335 -17.29 10.54 -2.12
C ARG A 335 -17.84 9.22 -1.57
N THR A 336 -19.15 9.11 -1.58
CA THR A 336 -19.86 7.85 -1.33
C THR A 336 -19.94 7.03 -2.62
N LEU A 337 -19.53 5.76 -2.56
CA LEU A 337 -19.59 4.83 -3.67
C LEU A 337 -21.03 4.60 -4.12
N ARG A 338 -21.34 4.85 -5.39
CA ARG A 338 -22.65 4.59 -6.00
C ARG A 338 -22.60 3.35 -6.90
N ALA A 339 -23.76 2.81 -7.25
CA ALA A 339 -23.85 1.61 -8.09
C ALA A 339 -23.22 1.79 -9.48
N GLN A 340 -23.19 3.01 -10.00
CA GLN A 340 -22.61 3.35 -11.30
C GLN A 340 -21.11 3.70 -11.27
N ASP A 341 -20.51 3.73 -10.08
CA ASP A 341 -19.12 4.15 -9.90
C ASP A 341 -18.18 2.93 -10.00
N MET A 342 -17.06 3.10 -10.70
CA MET A 342 -15.89 2.24 -10.50
C MET A 342 -15.09 2.72 -9.29
N VAL A 343 -14.32 1.81 -8.72
CA VAL A 343 -13.43 2.03 -7.58
C VAL A 343 -12.00 1.99 -8.09
N LEU A 344 -11.25 3.06 -7.93
CA LEU A 344 -9.80 3.08 -8.10
C LEU A 344 -9.14 3.09 -6.72
N ILE A 345 -8.31 2.07 -6.46
CA ILE A 345 -7.43 2.00 -5.28
C ILE A 345 -6.00 1.91 -5.81
N ASP A 346 -5.18 2.87 -5.41
CA ASP A 346 -3.75 2.93 -5.63
C ASP A 346 -3.08 2.95 -4.25
N THR A 347 -2.27 1.95 -3.97
CA THR A 347 -1.84 1.68 -2.60
C THR A 347 -0.56 0.85 -2.56
N GLY A 348 0.15 1.00 -1.45
CA GLY A 348 1.40 0.30 -1.25
C GLY A 348 2.04 0.64 0.09
N GLY A 349 3.26 0.16 0.25
CA GLY A 349 4.07 0.35 1.45
C GLY A 349 5.39 -0.38 1.32
N SER A 350 6.21 -0.28 2.35
CA SER A 350 7.58 -0.79 2.35
C SER A 350 7.76 -2.02 3.25
N LEU A 351 8.42 -3.06 2.73
CA LEU A 351 8.95 -4.19 3.49
C LEU A 351 10.48 -4.09 3.53
N HIS A 352 11.05 -3.88 4.72
CA HIS A 352 12.49 -3.60 4.88
C HIS A 352 12.97 -2.48 3.94
N ASP A 353 12.22 -1.37 3.90
CA ASP A 353 12.39 -0.19 3.04
C ASP A 353 12.12 -0.39 1.53
N TYR A 354 11.96 -1.62 1.04
CA TYR A 354 11.62 -1.87 -0.37
C TYR A 354 10.12 -1.74 -0.62
N GLN A 355 9.77 -0.95 -1.63
CA GLN A 355 8.42 -0.49 -1.89
C GLN A 355 7.58 -1.50 -2.69
N SER A 356 6.29 -1.45 -2.43
CA SER A 356 5.23 -1.96 -3.30
C SER A 356 4.37 -0.81 -3.79
N ASP A 357 3.81 -0.98 -4.98
CA ASP A 357 2.92 0.00 -5.61
C ASP A 357 1.97 -0.74 -6.56
N VAL A 358 0.68 -0.74 -6.23
CA VAL A 358 -0.33 -1.49 -6.97
C VAL A 358 -1.61 -0.67 -7.07
N THR A 359 -2.01 -0.40 -8.32
CA THR A 359 -3.31 0.19 -8.63
C THR A 359 -4.27 -0.85 -9.20
N ARG A 360 -5.50 -0.87 -8.67
CA ARG A 360 -6.64 -1.56 -9.25
C ARG A 360 -7.80 -0.60 -9.45
N THR A 361 -8.36 -0.63 -10.65
CA THR A 361 -9.70 -0.08 -10.92
C THR A 361 -10.68 -1.24 -11.08
N PHE A 362 -11.75 -1.29 -10.30
CA PHE A 362 -12.72 -2.41 -10.32
C PHE A 362 -14.16 -1.97 -9.99
N ALA A 363 -15.11 -2.85 -10.26
CA ALA A 363 -16.51 -2.74 -9.85
C ALA A 363 -16.86 -3.77 -8.77
N LEU A 364 -17.81 -3.41 -7.91
CA LEU A 364 -18.43 -4.37 -6.99
C LEU A 364 -19.46 -5.23 -7.74
N PRO A 365 -19.78 -6.45 -7.26
CA PRO A 365 -20.73 -7.34 -7.94
C PRO A 365 -22.09 -6.69 -8.27
N ASP A 366 -22.60 -5.84 -7.39
CA ASP A 366 -23.90 -5.15 -7.55
C ASP A 366 -23.81 -3.83 -8.33
N SER A 367 -22.67 -3.54 -8.97
CA SER A 367 -22.47 -2.29 -9.73
C SER A 367 -23.07 -2.39 -11.14
N VAL A 368 -23.62 -1.27 -11.62
CA VAL A 368 -24.17 -1.11 -12.97
C VAL A 368 -23.27 -0.15 -13.75
N ILE A 369 -22.26 -0.70 -14.42
CA ILE A 369 -21.27 0.06 -15.18
C ILE A 369 -21.70 0.15 -16.65
N THR A 370 -21.50 1.31 -17.28
CA THR A 370 -21.84 1.53 -18.69
C THR A 370 -20.89 0.76 -19.61
N ASP A 371 -21.38 0.33 -20.77
CA ASP A 371 -20.55 -0.36 -21.78
C ASP A 371 -19.32 0.47 -22.19
N ASP A 372 -19.46 1.80 -22.26
CA ASP A 372 -18.35 2.70 -22.55
C ASP A 372 -17.26 2.66 -21.47
N HIS A 373 -17.62 2.62 -20.18
CA HIS A 373 -16.65 2.51 -19.08
C HIS A 373 -16.00 1.13 -19.03
N VAL A 374 -16.77 0.06 -19.30
CA VAL A 374 -16.22 -1.30 -19.45
C VAL A 374 -15.19 -1.34 -20.57
N ARG A 375 -15.52 -0.76 -21.74
CA ARG A 375 -14.61 -0.69 -22.88
C ARG A 375 -13.32 0.09 -22.57
N ILE A 376 -13.42 1.22 -21.86
CA ILE A 376 -12.24 1.97 -21.39
C ILE A 376 -11.37 1.08 -20.51
N TRP A 377 -11.98 0.35 -19.56
CA TRP A 377 -11.24 -0.56 -18.69
C TRP A 377 -10.52 -1.67 -19.46
N GLU A 378 -11.20 -2.30 -20.41
CA GLU A 378 -10.61 -3.33 -21.28
C GLU A 378 -9.44 -2.78 -22.12
N THR A 379 -9.56 -1.55 -22.63
CA THR A 379 -8.46 -0.88 -23.33
C THR A 379 -7.26 -0.69 -22.42
N VAL A 380 -7.43 -0.19 -21.19
CA VAL A 380 -6.30 -0.04 -20.24
C VAL A 380 -5.66 -1.39 -19.93
N SER A 381 -6.45 -2.43 -19.67
CA SER A 381 -5.96 -3.79 -19.38
C SER A 381 -5.11 -4.37 -20.51
N LYS A 382 -5.58 -4.25 -21.77
CA LYS A 382 -4.81 -4.69 -22.93
C LYS A 382 -3.52 -3.89 -23.11
N VAL A 383 -3.57 -2.58 -22.88
CA VAL A 383 -2.40 -1.70 -23.02
C VAL A 383 -1.34 -2.06 -21.98
N GLN A 384 -1.73 -2.32 -20.73
CA GLN A 384 -0.81 -2.77 -19.69
C GLN A 384 -0.13 -4.08 -20.10
N ALA A 385 -0.89 -5.10 -20.45
CA ALA A 385 -0.32 -6.39 -20.87
C ALA A 385 0.62 -6.26 -22.09
N PHE A 386 0.26 -5.41 -23.06
CA PHE A 386 1.11 -5.13 -24.21
C PHE A 386 2.39 -4.38 -23.82
N ALA A 387 2.28 -3.33 -23.02
CA ALA A 387 3.40 -2.51 -22.59
C ALA A 387 4.45 -3.33 -21.83
N MET A 388 4.01 -4.16 -20.88
CA MET A 388 4.87 -5.13 -20.21
C MET A 388 5.60 -6.01 -21.24
N SER A 389 4.90 -6.60 -22.21
CA SER A 389 5.51 -7.51 -23.20
C SER A 389 6.64 -6.88 -24.05
N VAL A 390 6.60 -5.55 -24.21
CA VAL A 390 7.59 -4.73 -24.92
C VAL A 390 8.80 -4.39 -24.04
N ALA A 391 8.61 -4.29 -22.73
CA ALA A 391 9.64 -3.94 -21.75
C ALA A 391 10.64 -5.09 -21.53
N ARG A 392 11.50 -5.32 -22.52
CA ARG A 392 12.56 -6.35 -22.52
C ARG A 392 13.93 -5.73 -22.35
N GLN A 393 14.90 -6.56 -21.96
CA GLN A 393 16.30 -6.15 -21.90
C GLN A 393 16.76 -5.52 -23.22
N GLY A 394 17.52 -4.43 -23.12
CA GLY A 394 18.10 -3.67 -24.23
C GLY A 394 17.16 -2.66 -24.88
N ILE A 395 15.85 -2.71 -24.58
CA ILE A 395 14.88 -1.73 -25.10
C ILE A 395 15.05 -0.40 -24.36
N GLU A 396 15.00 0.70 -25.10
CA GLU A 396 15.05 2.05 -24.53
C GLU A 396 13.71 2.35 -23.84
N ALA A 397 13.76 2.88 -22.62
CA ALA A 397 12.59 3.15 -21.78
C ALA A 397 11.53 4.03 -22.48
N HIS A 398 11.96 5.01 -23.29
CA HIS A 398 11.03 5.84 -24.05
C HIS A 398 10.22 5.07 -25.09
N ARG A 399 10.76 3.98 -25.65
CA ARG A 399 10.08 3.18 -26.68
C ARG A 399 8.95 2.35 -26.10
N VAL A 400 9.06 1.94 -24.84
CA VAL A 400 8.00 1.19 -24.15
C VAL A 400 6.75 2.06 -23.98
N ASP A 401 6.89 3.28 -23.44
CA ASP A 401 5.77 4.23 -23.30
C ASP A 401 5.20 4.65 -24.66
N GLN A 402 6.06 4.89 -25.67
CA GLN A 402 5.59 5.18 -27.03
C GLN A 402 4.76 4.04 -27.61
N ALA A 403 5.23 2.79 -27.47
CA ALA A 403 4.52 1.62 -27.95
C ALA A 403 3.15 1.47 -27.25
N ALA A 404 3.09 1.66 -25.93
CA ALA A 404 1.85 1.62 -25.16
C ALA A 404 0.82 2.65 -25.66
N ARG A 405 1.25 3.89 -25.91
CA ARG A 405 0.38 4.97 -26.45
C ARG A 405 -0.13 4.69 -27.85
N VAL A 406 0.74 4.19 -28.74
CA VAL A 406 0.37 3.81 -30.10
C VAL A 406 -0.65 2.67 -30.06
N TYR A 407 -0.40 1.66 -29.23
CA TYR A 407 -1.29 0.52 -29.09
C TYR A 407 -2.64 0.94 -28.50
N MET A 408 -2.66 1.78 -27.47
CA MET A 408 -3.90 2.36 -26.91
C MET A 408 -4.74 3.06 -27.98
N ASN A 409 -4.10 3.89 -28.82
CA ASN A 409 -4.81 4.59 -29.89
C ASN A 409 -5.29 3.63 -31.00
N SER A 410 -4.67 2.47 -31.17
CA SER A 410 -5.13 1.43 -32.11
C SER A 410 -6.33 0.64 -31.59
N GLU A 411 -6.39 0.35 -30.28
CA GLU A 411 -7.53 -0.32 -29.64
C GLU A 411 -8.76 0.61 -29.55
N GLN A 412 -8.52 1.90 -29.26
CA GLN A 412 -9.57 2.92 -29.20
C GLN A 412 -9.06 4.26 -29.73
N PRO A 413 -9.36 4.59 -31.01
CA PRO A 413 -8.91 5.83 -31.64
C PRO A 413 -9.27 7.08 -30.84
N GLY A 414 -8.28 7.96 -30.66
CA GLY A 414 -8.40 9.19 -29.91
C GLY A 414 -8.24 9.02 -28.39
N MET A 415 -8.10 7.80 -27.87
CA MET A 415 -8.07 7.59 -26.41
C MET A 415 -6.73 7.94 -25.77
N ALA A 416 -5.62 7.81 -26.51
CA ALA A 416 -4.27 8.09 -26.00
C ALA A 416 -4.05 9.53 -25.52
N GLN A 417 -4.91 10.48 -25.93
CA GLN A 417 -4.85 11.87 -25.42
C GLN A 417 -5.25 11.97 -23.94
N TYR A 418 -6.03 11.00 -23.42
CA TYR A 418 -6.44 10.91 -22.03
C TYR A 418 -5.45 10.15 -21.15
N PHE A 419 -4.37 9.62 -21.73
CA PHE A 419 -3.24 9.04 -21.01
C PHE A 419 -2.25 10.14 -20.64
N SER A 420 -2.54 10.81 -19.52
CA SER A 420 -1.99 12.12 -19.16
C SER A 420 -0.60 12.13 -18.49
N HIS A 421 -0.03 10.97 -18.17
CA HIS A 421 1.28 10.84 -17.52
C HIS A 421 2.11 9.74 -18.17
N ARG A 422 3.38 9.58 -17.74
CA ARG A 422 4.30 8.51 -18.19
C ARG A 422 3.71 7.11 -17.95
N LEU A 423 4.17 6.10 -18.69
CA LEU A 423 3.77 4.70 -18.50
C LEU A 423 4.16 4.11 -17.16
N GLY A 424 5.27 4.56 -16.59
CA GLY A 424 5.71 4.08 -15.29
C GLY A 424 7.02 4.69 -14.85
N HIS A 425 7.45 4.29 -13.66
CA HIS A 425 8.67 4.72 -13.01
C HIS A 425 9.43 3.52 -12.45
N GLY A 426 10.72 3.71 -12.19
CA GLY A 426 11.49 2.75 -11.44
C GLY A 426 10.98 2.70 -10.01
N ILE A 427 11.15 1.57 -9.36
CA ILE A 427 10.75 1.34 -7.98
C ILE A 427 11.80 0.50 -7.28
N GLY A 428 12.01 0.75 -5.98
CA GLY A 428 13.02 0.08 -5.17
C GLY A 428 12.93 0.52 -3.72
N LEU A 429 13.96 1.23 -3.24
CA LEU A 429 13.94 1.86 -1.91
C LEU A 429 13.11 3.16 -1.94
N GLU A 430 12.98 3.77 -3.12
CA GLU A 430 12.08 4.88 -3.39
C GLU A 430 10.84 4.37 -4.11
N GLY A 431 9.68 4.98 -3.85
CA GLY A 431 8.47 4.70 -4.62
C GLY A 431 8.67 5.06 -6.10
N HIS A 432 9.34 6.19 -6.34
CA HIS A 432 9.76 6.62 -7.67
C HIS A 432 11.28 6.75 -7.73
N GLU A 433 11.93 5.89 -8.50
CA GLU A 433 13.34 5.98 -8.88
C GLU A 433 13.51 5.75 -10.39
N ALA A 434 14.76 5.76 -10.88
CA ALA A 434 15.05 5.39 -12.26
C ALA A 434 15.00 3.86 -12.45
N PRO A 435 14.78 3.35 -13.68
CA PRO A 435 14.50 4.10 -14.91
C PRO A 435 13.03 4.53 -15.05
N TYR A 436 12.77 5.64 -15.75
CA TYR A 436 11.41 6.11 -16.00
C TYR A 436 10.92 5.67 -17.40
N LEU A 437 9.76 5.01 -17.47
CA LEU A 437 9.09 4.65 -18.73
C LEU A 437 8.32 5.87 -19.26
N ARG A 438 9.06 6.86 -19.76
CA ARG A 438 8.54 8.13 -20.25
C ARG A 438 8.92 8.35 -21.70
N SER A 439 7.94 8.71 -22.53
CA SER A 439 8.16 9.21 -23.89
C SER A 439 9.06 10.43 -23.89
N GLY A 440 9.96 10.48 -24.87
CA GLY A 440 10.89 11.57 -25.08
C GLY A 440 12.17 11.00 -25.66
N ALA A 441 12.61 11.52 -26.81
CA ALA A 441 13.82 11.03 -27.47
C ALA A 441 15.10 11.26 -26.63
N ASP A 442 15.01 12.08 -25.59
CA ASP A 442 16.07 12.33 -24.60
C ASP A 442 16.20 11.19 -23.56
N ASN A 443 15.20 10.31 -23.43
CA ASN A 443 15.19 9.20 -22.49
C ASN A 443 15.69 7.88 -23.14
N THR A 444 16.98 7.83 -23.46
CA THR A 444 17.64 6.68 -24.11
C THR A 444 18.11 5.60 -23.12
N HIS A 445 17.57 5.60 -21.89
CA HIS A 445 17.92 4.61 -20.87
C HIS A 445 17.52 3.21 -21.35
N LYS A 446 18.48 2.29 -21.48
CA LYS A 446 18.20 0.90 -21.87
C LYS A 446 17.83 0.08 -20.63
N LEU A 447 16.75 -0.68 -20.74
CA LEU A 447 16.35 -1.61 -19.69
C LEU A 447 17.38 -2.74 -19.58
N GLU A 448 17.84 -3.01 -18.37
CA GLU A 448 18.80 -4.06 -18.05
C GLU A 448 18.19 -5.06 -17.07
N THR A 449 18.77 -6.26 -17.00
CA THR A 449 18.38 -7.27 -16.00
C THR A 449 18.38 -6.67 -14.58
N GLY A 450 17.33 -6.97 -13.83
CA GLY A 450 17.13 -6.46 -12.48
C GLY A 450 16.50 -5.07 -12.43
N ASN A 451 16.33 -4.35 -13.55
CA ASN A 451 15.52 -3.13 -13.53
C ASN A 451 14.10 -3.45 -13.12
N ALA A 452 13.60 -2.72 -12.12
CA ALA A 452 12.25 -2.84 -11.58
C ALA A 452 11.49 -1.54 -11.83
N MET A 453 10.28 -1.63 -12.41
CA MET A 453 9.42 -0.49 -12.71
C MET A 453 7.93 -0.80 -12.47
N SER A 454 7.11 0.25 -12.39
CA SER A 454 5.66 0.16 -12.59
C SER A 454 5.29 0.09 -14.08
N ASP A 455 4.18 -0.57 -14.38
CA ASP A 455 3.44 -0.50 -15.65
C ASP A 455 2.00 -0.05 -15.35
N GLU A 456 1.76 1.25 -15.48
CA GLU A 456 0.58 1.95 -14.95
C GLU A 456 -0.19 2.79 -16.01
N PRO A 457 -0.53 2.25 -17.19
CA PRO A 457 -1.32 3.01 -18.14
C PRO A 457 -2.67 3.41 -17.54
N GLY A 458 -3.13 4.60 -17.90
CA GLY A 458 -4.40 5.11 -17.41
C GLY A 458 -5.12 6.01 -18.40
N ILE A 459 -6.44 6.05 -18.30
CA ILE A 459 -7.32 6.93 -19.07
C ILE A 459 -8.10 7.78 -18.08
N TYR A 460 -8.03 9.10 -18.23
CA TYR A 460 -8.66 10.07 -17.34
C TYR A 460 -9.52 11.06 -18.13
N ILE A 461 -10.84 10.92 -18.03
CA ILE A 461 -11.82 11.78 -18.69
C ILE A 461 -12.53 12.60 -17.61
N LEU A 462 -12.16 13.88 -17.51
CA LEU A 462 -12.62 14.78 -16.45
C LEU A 462 -14.15 14.82 -16.36
N GLY A 463 -14.68 14.66 -15.14
CA GLY A 463 -16.12 14.64 -14.87
C GLY A 463 -16.84 13.36 -15.30
N GLN A 464 -16.12 12.35 -15.78
CA GLN A 464 -16.71 11.09 -16.24
C GLN A 464 -16.08 9.88 -15.53
N VAL A 465 -14.82 9.57 -15.87
CA VAL A 465 -14.19 8.31 -15.48
C VAL A 465 -12.68 8.44 -15.40
N GLY A 466 -12.09 7.73 -14.45
CA GLY A 466 -10.67 7.41 -14.47
C GLY A 466 -10.47 5.92 -14.32
N VAL A 467 -9.59 5.36 -15.14
CA VAL A 467 -9.15 3.97 -15.02
C VAL A 467 -7.63 3.96 -15.04
N ARG A 468 -7.02 3.36 -14.02
CA ARG A 468 -5.61 2.99 -13.98
C ARG A 468 -5.50 1.55 -13.52
N LEU A 469 -4.62 0.80 -14.17
CA LEU A 469 -4.19 -0.53 -13.74
C LEU A 469 -2.68 -0.46 -13.63
N GLU A 470 -2.16 -0.85 -12.48
CA GLU A 470 -0.73 -0.79 -12.20
C GLU A 470 -0.25 -2.07 -11.55
N ASP A 471 0.82 -2.59 -12.11
CA ASP A 471 1.58 -3.69 -11.53
C ASP A 471 3.06 -3.38 -11.68
N CYS A 472 3.82 -3.56 -10.61
CA CYS A 472 5.27 -3.52 -10.71
C CYS A 472 5.82 -4.84 -11.28
N PHE A 473 6.91 -4.72 -12.04
CA PHE A 473 7.63 -5.83 -12.63
C PHE A 473 9.13 -5.59 -12.60
N TYR A 474 9.92 -6.64 -12.87
CA TYR A 474 11.36 -6.53 -13.10
C TYR A 474 11.80 -7.25 -14.38
N ILE A 475 12.95 -6.88 -14.93
CA ILE A 475 13.57 -7.58 -16.06
C ILE A 475 14.34 -8.81 -15.55
N GLY A 476 13.88 -9.99 -15.93
CA GLY A 476 14.49 -11.28 -15.60
C GLY A 476 15.87 -11.49 -16.23
N LYS A 477 16.55 -12.56 -15.78
CA LYS A 477 17.86 -12.97 -16.30
C LYS A 477 17.81 -13.47 -17.75
N ASP A 478 16.63 -13.89 -18.22
CA ASP A 478 16.34 -14.26 -19.59
C ASP A 478 15.96 -13.06 -20.48
N GLY A 479 16.00 -11.85 -19.92
CA GLY A 479 15.66 -10.59 -20.58
C GLY A 479 14.16 -10.31 -20.70
N ASN A 480 13.31 -11.19 -20.16
CA ASN A 480 11.85 -11.02 -20.16
C ASN A 480 11.37 -10.29 -18.90
N PRO A 481 10.29 -9.49 -18.98
CA PRO A 481 9.66 -8.90 -17.81
C PRO A 481 8.97 -9.96 -16.94
N VAL A 482 9.00 -9.80 -15.62
CA VAL A 482 8.37 -10.69 -14.63
C VAL A 482 7.60 -9.85 -13.62
N LEU A 483 6.30 -10.11 -13.46
CA LEU A 483 5.47 -9.43 -12.47
C LEU A 483 5.90 -9.80 -11.05
N PHE A 484 5.98 -8.80 -10.16
CA PHE A 484 6.18 -9.06 -8.74
C PHE A 484 5.01 -9.85 -8.13
N THR A 485 3.80 -9.73 -8.67
CA THR A 485 2.56 -10.34 -8.19
C THR A 485 2.23 -11.71 -8.81
N THR A 486 3.18 -12.33 -9.53
CA THR A 486 2.96 -13.61 -10.23
C THR A 486 2.46 -14.72 -9.30
N GLY A 487 2.96 -14.80 -8.06
CA GLY A 487 2.60 -15.85 -7.11
C GLY A 487 1.17 -15.75 -6.57
N VAL A 488 0.50 -14.61 -6.75
CA VAL A 488 -0.87 -14.36 -6.28
C VAL A 488 -1.83 -13.96 -7.41
N GLY A 489 -1.46 -14.21 -8.67
CA GLY A 489 -2.37 -14.11 -9.82
C GLY A 489 -2.10 -12.98 -10.81
N GLY A 490 -1.17 -12.06 -10.53
CA GLY A 490 -0.74 -11.03 -11.47
C GLY A 490 -1.80 -9.98 -11.80
N PHE A 491 -1.89 -9.64 -13.09
CA PHE A 491 -2.84 -8.67 -13.65
C PHE A 491 -4.30 -8.93 -13.25
N ALA A 492 -5.08 -7.86 -13.20
CA ALA A 492 -6.52 -7.94 -13.07
C ALA A 492 -7.12 -8.73 -14.25
N ARG A 493 -8.04 -9.66 -13.96
CA ARG A 493 -8.63 -10.54 -15.00
C ARG A 493 -9.85 -9.93 -15.66
N SER A 494 -10.61 -9.13 -14.91
CA SER A 494 -11.75 -8.38 -15.41
C SER A 494 -12.07 -7.21 -14.49
N LEU A 495 -12.96 -6.32 -14.91
CA LEU A 495 -13.48 -5.24 -14.08
C LEU A 495 -14.09 -5.74 -12.75
N TRP A 496 -14.57 -6.98 -12.68
CA TRP A 496 -15.16 -7.58 -11.47
C TRP A 496 -14.22 -8.56 -10.74
N ASP A 497 -13.00 -8.78 -11.25
CA ASP A 497 -11.99 -9.70 -10.71
C ASP A 497 -10.59 -9.05 -10.73
N PRO A 498 -10.30 -8.16 -9.75
CA PRO A 498 -9.05 -7.39 -9.68
C PRO A 498 -7.82 -8.17 -9.20
#